data_AF-A0A4Y4B9Q2-F1
#
_entry.id   AF-A0A4Y4B9Q2-F1
#
_cell.length_a   1.000
_cell.length_b   1.000
_cell.length_c   1.000
_cell.angle_alpha   90.00
_cell.angle_beta   90.00
_cell.angle_gamma   90.00
#
_symmetry.space_group_name_H-M   'P 1'
#
loop_
_entity.id
_entity.type
_entity.pdbx_description
1 polymer ?
#
loop_
_entity_poly.entity_id
_entity_poly.type
_entity_poly.pdbx_seq_one_letter_code
_entity_poly.pdbx_strand_id
1 'polypeptide(L)'
;MTLWSAILLAAVICLALKAAGYLVPPRVLEAPRTARISDLLTVALLAALVAVQTLGDGQAITVDARVPALLVAGGLLWLRQSFLVVVVAAAVVAALLRLFGVAA
;
A
#
# COMPACT_ATOMS: atom_id res chain seq x y z
N MET A 1 -28.27 6.86 6.32
CA MET A 1 -27.02 7.63 6.17
C MET A 1 -26.83 7.91 4.70
N THR A 2 -26.87 9.16 4.27
CA THR A 2 -26.55 9.52 2.87
C THR A 2 -25.04 9.54 2.69
N LEU A 3 -24.53 9.29 1.47
CA LEU A 3 -23.09 9.34 1.17
C LEU A 3 -22.46 10.67 1.63
N TRP A 4 -23.19 11.78 1.47
CA TRP A 4 -22.81 13.10 1.96
C TRP A 4 -22.68 13.18 3.49
N SER A 5 -23.59 12.55 4.24
CA SER A 5 -23.48 12.51 5.70
C SER A 5 -22.24 11.74 6.18
N ALA A 6 -21.85 10.67 5.48
CA ALA A 6 -20.64 9.91 5.79
C ALA A 6 -19.36 10.69 5.48
N ILE A 7 -19.32 11.40 4.35
CA ILE A 7 -18.19 12.27 3.98
C ILE A 7 -18.01 13.39 5.00
N LEU A 8 -19.09 14.09 5.35
CA LEU A 8 -19.03 15.18 6.35
C LEU A 8 -18.56 14.66 7.70
N LEU A 9 -19.05 13.49 8.13
CA LEU A 9 -18.60 12.86 9.37
C LEU A 9 -17.11 12.52 9.32
N ALA A 10 -16.62 11.91 8.24
CA ALA A 10 -15.21 11.58 8.06
C ALA A 10 -14.31 12.82 8.06
N ALA A 11 -14.75 13.92 7.43
CA ALA A 11 -14.04 15.19 7.43
C ALA A 11 -13.94 15.79 8.84
N VAL A 12 -15.03 15.79 9.61
CA VAL A 12 -15.06 16.23 11.01
C VAL A 12 -14.14 15.38 11.87
N ILE A 13 -14.16 14.05 11.70
CA ILE A 13 -13.25 13.13 12.41
C ILE A 13 -11.79 13.44 12.08
N CYS A 14 -11.43 13.63 10.81
CA CYS A 14 -10.07 14.02 10.41
C CYS A 14 -9.65 15.35 11.07
N LEU A 15 -10.53 16.35 11.09
CA LEU A 15 -10.25 17.63 11.72
C LEU A 15 -10.06 17.47 13.24
N ALA A 16 -10.94 16.72 13.90
CA ALA A 16 -10.86 16.46 15.33
C ALA A 16 -9.57 15.71 15.70
N LEU A 17 -9.17 14.71 14.92
CA LEU A 17 -7.91 13.99 15.12
C LEU A 17 -6.69 14.91 14.95
N LYS A 18 -6.70 15.78 13.93
CA LYS A 18 -5.63 16.76 13.74
C LYS A 18 -5.57 17.78 14.87
N ALA A 19 -6.72 18.24 15.36
CA ALA A 19 -6.82 19.14 16.50
C ALA A 19 -6.34 18.46 17.80
N ALA A 20 -6.76 17.23 18.05
CA ALA A 20 -6.31 16.42 19.18
C ALA A 20 -4.80 16.18 19.16
N GLY A 21 -4.20 16.07 17.97
CA GLY A 21 -2.74 16.00 17.79
C GLY A 21 -1.99 17.17 18.44
N TYR A 22 -2.55 18.38 18.47
CA TYR A 22 -1.93 19.53 19.14
C TYR A 22 -1.94 19.43 20.67
N LEU A 23 -2.83 18.62 21.24
CA LEU A 23 -2.91 18.39 22.69
C LEU A 23 -1.92 17.31 23.15
N VAL A 24 -1.26 16.61 22.21
CA VAL A 24 -0.34 15.52 22.51
C VAL A 24 0.98 16.10 23.07
N PRO A 25 1.41 15.69 24.28
CA PRO A 25 2.65 16.19 24.88
C PRO A 25 3.90 15.83 24.05
N PRO A 26 4.90 16.72 23.92
CA PRO A 26 6.12 16.43 23.15
C PRO A 26 6.84 15.15 23.59
N ARG A 27 6.86 14.90 24.91
CA ARG A 27 7.46 13.72 25.54
C ARG A 27 6.96 12.36 25.02
N VAL A 28 5.73 12.27 24.52
CA VAL A 28 5.21 11.01 23.93
C VAL A 28 5.53 10.88 22.44
N LEU A 29 5.73 12.00 21.74
CA LEU A 29 6.17 12.00 20.33
C LEU A 29 7.67 11.73 20.21
N GLU A 30 8.46 12.22 21.16
CA GLU A 30 9.93 12.06 21.21
C GLU A 30 10.37 10.68 21.75
N ALA A 31 9.44 9.87 22.24
CA ALA A 31 9.78 8.53 22.69
C ALA A 31 10.32 7.70 21.50
N PRO A 32 11.39 6.91 21.70
CA PRO A 32 12.09 6.22 20.61
C PRO A 32 11.20 5.23 19.84
N ARG A 33 10.11 4.75 20.45
CA ARG A 33 9.15 3.84 19.81
C ARG A 33 8.20 4.58 18.86
N THR A 34 7.62 5.70 19.28
CA THR A 34 6.67 6.50 18.48
C THR A 34 7.35 7.16 17.28
N ALA A 35 8.59 7.62 17.45
CA ALA A 35 9.39 8.13 16.34
C ALA A 35 9.62 7.05 15.26
N ARG A 36 10.10 5.85 15.65
CA ARG A 36 10.33 4.74 14.71
C ARG A 36 9.07 4.30 13.98
N ILE A 37 7.93 4.25 14.67
CA ILE A 37 6.64 3.90 14.04
C ILE A 37 6.25 4.96 13.00
N SER A 38 6.42 6.24 13.32
CA SER A 38 6.10 7.34 12.41
C SER A 38 6.97 7.31 11.16
N ASP A 39 8.27 7.03 11.29
CA ASP A 39 9.20 6.90 10.17
C ASP A 39 8.83 5.74 9.22
N LEU A 40 8.34 4.63 9.78
CA LEU A 40 7.95 3.45 9.00
C LEU A 40 6.50 3.50 8.50
N LEU A 41 5.69 4.42 9.01
CA LEU A 41 4.26 4.49 8.73
C LEU A 41 3.98 4.60 7.22
N THR A 42 4.65 5.52 6.53
CA THR A 42 4.43 5.74 5.09
C THR A 42 4.78 4.50 4.28
N VAL A 43 5.93 3.88 4.59
CA VAL A 43 6.37 2.65 3.92
C VAL A 43 5.39 1.50 4.19
N ALA A 44 4.94 1.36 5.45
CA ALA A 44 3.98 0.34 5.84
C ALA A 44 2.62 0.52 5.16
N LEU A 45 2.11 1.75 5.08
CA LEU A 45 0.83 2.06 4.41
C LEU A 45 0.91 1.81 2.90
N LEU A 46 2.01 2.21 2.25
CA LEU A 46 2.22 1.92 0.82
C LEU A 46 2.39 0.43 0.56
N ALA A 47 3.12 -0.29 1.42
CA ALA A 47 3.26 -1.74 1.33
C ALA A 47 1.91 -2.46 1.54
N ALA A 48 1.11 -2.01 2.49
CA ALA A 48 -0.24 -2.52 2.72
C ALA A 48 -1.15 -2.26 1.51
N LEU A 49 -1.09 -1.07 0.91
CA LEU A 49 -1.82 -0.75 -0.32
C LEU A 49 -1.42 -1.71 -1.43
N VAL A 50 -0.12 -1.91 -1.66
CA VAL A 50 0.36 -2.87 -2.65
C VAL A 50 -0.16 -4.27 -2.34
N ALA A 51 -0.07 -4.75 -1.10
CA ALA A 51 -0.60 -6.07 -0.72
C ALA A 51 -2.11 -6.21 -1.00
N VAL A 52 -2.92 -5.21 -0.62
CA VAL A 52 -4.37 -5.23 -0.83
C VAL A 52 -4.72 -5.16 -2.32
N GLN A 53 -4.05 -4.32 -3.11
CA GLN A 53 -4.30 -4.19 -4.54
C GLN A 53 -3.85 -5.39 -5.38
N THR A 54 -3.10 -6.31 -4.78
CA THR A 54 -2.45 -7.41 -5.48
C THR A 54 -3.05 -8.75 -5.14
N LEU A 55 -3.57 -8.92 -3.92
CA LEU A 55 -4.33 -10.09 -3.49
C LEU A 55 -5.85 -9.86 -3.49
N GLY A 56 -6.31 -8.61 -3.38
CA GLY A 56 -7.73 -8.28 -3.25
C GLY A 56 -8.40 -8.03 -4.60
N ASP A 57 -9.55 -8.68 -4.79
CA ASP A 57 -10.52 -8.34 -5.83
C ASP A 57 -11.92 -8.19 -5.21
N GLY A 58 -12.31 -6.94 -4.93
CA GLY A 58 -13.52 -6.63 -4.18
C GLY A 58 -13.49 -7.19 -2.75
N GLN A 59 -14.28 -8.23 -2.48
CA GLN A 59 -14.31 -8.94 -1.20
C GLN A 59 -13.68 -10.35 -1.27
N ALA A 60 -13.15 -10.76 -2.42
CA ALA A 60 -12.49 -12.03 -2.60
C ALA A 60 -10.96 -11.87 -2.55
N ILE A 61 -10.29 -12.91 -2.07
CA ILE A 61 -8.84 -13.03 -2.19
C ILE A 61 -8.58 -13.87 -3.43
N THR A 62 -7.91 -13.29 -4.43
CA THR A 62 -7.55 -13.98 -5.66
C THR A 62 -6.04 -13.96 -5.83
N VAL A 63 -5.50 -15.08 -6.30
CA VAL A 63 -4.09 -15.19 -6.67
C VAL A 63 -3.98 -14.97 -8.17
N ASP A 64 -4.03 -13.71 -8.60
CA ASP A 64 -3.85 -13.28 -10.00
C ASP A 64 -2.35 -13.21 -10.36
N ALA A 65 -2.04 -13.03 -11.65
CA ALA A 65 -0.72 -12.78 -12.23
C ALA A 65 0.05 -11.62 -11.58
N ARG A 66 -0.63 -10.78 -10.79
CA ARG A 66 -0.04 -9.70 -10.01
C ARG A 66 0.99 -10.20 -8.99
N VAL A 67 0.71 -11.32 -8.32
CA VAL A 67 1.60 -11.87 -7.28
C VAL A 67 2.96 -12.30 -7.85
N PRO A 68 3.05 -13.19 -8.86
CA PRO A 68 4.33 -13.54 -9.46
C PRO A 68 5.02 -12.36 -10.15
N ALA A 69 4.27 -11.44 -10.77
CA ALA A 69 4.86 -10.23 -11.35
C ALA A 69 5.55 -9.34 -10.30
N LEU A 70 4.97 -9.20 -9.10
CA LEU A 70 5.60 -8.48 -7.98
C LEU A 70 6.82 -9.19 -7.42
N LEU A 71 6.78 -10.52 -7.34
CA LEU A 71 7.95 -11.28 -6.90
C LEU A 71 9.13 -11.07 -7.84
N VAL A 72 8.89 -11.06 -9.16
CA VAL A 72 9.92 -10.74 -10.16
C VAL A 72 10.41 -9.30 -10.02
N ALA A 73 9.48 -8.34 -9.86
CA ALA A 73 9.84 -6.94 -9.66
C ALA A 73 10.73 -6.76 -8.42
N GLY A 74 10.35 -7.36 -7.29
CA GLY A 74 11.10 -7.34 -6.04
C GLY A 74 12.50 -7.97 -6.19
N GLY A 75 12.60 -9.09 -6.91
CA GLY A 75 13.88 -9.73 -7.22
C GLY A 75 14.81 -8.84 -8.05
N LEU A 76 14.30 -8.21 -9.11
CA LEU A 76 15.06 -7.28 -9.95
C LEU A 76 15.50 -6.02 -9.20
N LEU A 77 14.63 -5.50 -8.33
CA LEU A 77 14.96 -4.40 -7.41
C LEU A 77 16.09 -4.78 -6.45
N TRP A 78 16.07 -6.02 -5.92
CA TRP A 78 17.13 -6.50 -5.04
C TRP A 78 18.47 -6.63 -5.77
N LEU A 79 18.44 -7.01 -7.05
CA LEU A 79 19.57 -7.01 -7.98
C LEU A 79 19.99 -5.59 -8.43
N ARG A 80 19.39 -4.54 -7.87
CA ARG A 80 19.67 -3.12 -8.15
C ARG A 80 19.55 -2.75 -9.64
N GLN A 81 18.63 -3.38 -10.36
CA GLN A 81 18.35 -3.06 -11.76
C GLN A 81 17.69 -1.69 -11.91
N SER A 82 17.78 -1.09 -13.10
CA SER A 82 17.11 0.19 -13.38
C SER A 82 15.59 0.06 -13.25
N PHE A 83 14.93 1.11 -12.76
CA PHE A 83 13.47 1.10 -12.53
C PHE A 83 12.68 0.72 -13.78
N LEU A 84 13.11 1.21 -14.96
CA LEU A 84 12.47 0.87 -16.23
C LEU A 84 12.53 -0.63 -16.52
N VAL A 85 13.69 -1.26 -16.29
CA VAL A 85 13.86 -2.71 -16.50
C VAL A 85 12.95 -3.51 -15.56
N VAL A 86 12.85 -3.08 -14.29
CA VAL A 86 11.98 -3.72 -13.29
C VAL A 86 10.51 -3.67 -13.73
N VAL A 87 10.02 -2.49 -14.11
CA VAL A 87 8.61 -2.29 -14.49
C VAL A 87 8.27 -3.05 -15.76
N VAL A 88 9.13 -2.96 -16.79
CA VAL A 88 8.91 -3.66 -18.07
C VAL A 88 8.91 -5.17 -17.86
N ALA A 89 9.86 -5.72 -17.09
CA ALA A 89 9.91 -7.15 -16.82
C ALA A 89 8.67 -7.64 -16.06
N ALA A 90 8.23 -6.92 -15.03
CA ALA A 90 7.01 -7.25 -14.29
C ALA A 90 5.76 -7.21 -15.18
N ALA A 91 5.65 -6.20 -16.05
CA ALA A 91 4.55 -6.08 -17.01
C ALA A 91 4.54 -7.23 -18.02
N VAL A 92 5.71 -7.61 -18.55
CA VAL A 92 5.86 -8.76 -19.46
C VAL A 92 5.46 -10.06 -18.77
N VAL A 93 5.90 -10.29 -17.53
CA VAL A 93 5.52 -11.48 -16.74
C VAL A 93 4.01 -11.53 -16.55
N ALA A 94 3.38 -10.42 -16.13
CA ALA A 94 1.93 -10.36 -15.97
C ALA A 94 1.18 -10.61 -17.29
N ALA A 95 1.66 -10.01 -18.40
CA ALA A 95 1.06 -10.16 -19.71
C ALA A 95 1.15 -11.61 -20.22
N LEU A 96 2.31 -12.27 -20.07
CA LEU A 96 2.48 -13.65 -20.47
C LEU A 96 1.59 -14.59 -19.65
N LEU A 97 1.54 -14.41 -18.33
CA LEU A 97 0.70 -15.25 -17.46
C LEU A 97 -0.80 -15.14 -17.80
N ARG A 98 -1.26 -13.94 -18.16
CA ARG A 98 -2.63 -13.73 -18.66
C ARG A 98 -2.84 -14.31 -20.05
N LEU A 99 -1.84 -14.23 -20.94
CA LEU A 99 -1.91 -14.80 -22.29
C LEU A 99 -2.03 -16.33 -22.26
N PHE A 100 -1.32 -16.99 -21.34
CA PHE A 100 -1.37 -18.44 -21.16
C PHE A 100 -2.58 -18.93 -20.35
N GLY A 101 -3.45 -18.02 -19.89
CA GLY A 101 -4.69 -18.37 -19.17
C GLY A 101 -4.46 -19.00 -17.79
N VAL A 102 -3.26 -18.86 -17.21
CA VAL A 102 -2.89 -19.47 -15.92
C VAL A 102 -3.35 -18.60 -14.74
N ALA A 103 -3.71 -17.33 -15.00
CA ALA A 103 -4.29 -16.41 -14.03
C ALA A 103 -5.23 -15.42 -14.75
N ALA A 104 -6.42 -15.23 -14.18
CA ALA A 104 -7.50 -14.36 -14.68
C ALA A 104 -7.72 -13.17 -13.74
#